data_AF-A0A6I4MSU1-F1
#
_entry.id   AF-A0A6I4MSU1-F1
#
_cell.length_a   1.000
_cell.length_b   1.000
_cell.length_c   1.000
_cell.angle_alpha   90.00
_cell.angle_beta   90.00
_cell.angle_gamma   90.00
#
_symmetry.space_group_name_H-M   'P 1'
#
loop_
_entity.id
_entity.type
_entity.pdbx_description
1 polymer ?
#
loop_
_entity_poly.entity_id
_entity_poly.type
_entity_poly.pdbx_seq_one_letter_code
_entity_poly.pdbx_strand_id
1 'polypeptide(L)'
;MGLADEIDAAVTSVVCSDWDTRKGTVVPTTDNVKLGNGAVEIDAVYLYADLADSTGLARDFTRTTAAKVIRAYLDATCRVIKARGGHIRSFDGDRVMAIFMGDSKNTDAARCALQINHVVQKIVAPRVEANLSSIKSKGFEIKHCVGIDTGTALVVRGGVRGSNDLVSIGRAPNVAAKLSDIRNGNYRTYVTEAVFKKIAEHTKYSSGDDKRLMWEGPYTREVGGETITIYKSSWWSKP
;
A
#
# COMPACT_ATOMS: atom_id res chain seq x y z
N MET A 1 30.36 7.97 28.92
CA MET A 1 30.00 6.89 28.01
C MET A 1 29.94 7.50 26.62
N GLY A 2 30.61 6.91 25.63
CA GLY A 2 30.60 7.44 24.27
C GLY A 2 29.34 6.99 23.52
N LEU A 3 29.01 7.66 22.42
CA LEU A 3 27.89 7.26 21.55
C LEU A 3 28.01 5.81 21.08
N ALA A 4 29.24 5.34 20.81
CA ALA A 4 29.48 3.96 20.40
C ALA A 4 29.07 2.95 21.50
N ASP A 5 29.42 3.22 22.75
CA ASP A 5 29.06 2.37 23.89
C ASP A 5 27.53 2.38 24.13
N GLU A 6 26.88 3.53 23.95
CA GLU A 6 25.43 3.66 24.04
C GLU A 6 24.70 2.86 22.95
N ILE A 7 25.20 2.90 21.71
CA ILE A 7 24.68 2.12 20.60
C ILE A 7 24.92 0.62 20.82
N ASP A 8 26.12 0.23 21.26
CA ASP A 8 26.46 -1.17 21.54
C ASP A 8 25.53 -1.77 22.60
N ALA A 9 25.33 -1.05 23.71
CA ALA A 9 24.40 -1.45 24.75
C ALA A 9 22.95 -1.53 24.25
N ALA A 10 22.49 -0.55 23.45
CA ALA A 10 21.15 -0.53 22.90
C ALA A 10 20.90 -1.68 21.90
N VAL A 11 21.84 -1.92 20.99
CA VAL A 11 21.77 -3.01 20.00
C VAL A 11 21.80 -4.35 20.71
N THR A 12 22.72 -4.56 21.64
CA THR A 12 22.80 -5.79 22.45
C THR A 12 21.50 -6.03 23.20
N SER A 13 20.92 -5.00 23.82
CA SER A 13 19.61 -5.11 24.48
C SER A 13 18.50 -5.57 23.52
N VAL A 14 18.45 -5.08 22.29
CA VAL A 14 17.43 -5.49 21.31
C VAL A 14 17.66 -6.92 20.82
N VAL A 15 18.89 -7.27 20.45
CA VAL A 15 19.23 -8.59 19.88
C VAL A 15 19.09 -9.72 20.91
N CYS A 16 19.41 -9.46 22.18
CA CYS A 16 19.32 -10.44 23.25
C CYS A 16 17.98 -10.48 23.99
N SER A 17 16.99 -9.65 23.60
CA SER A 17 15.68 -9.65 24.23
C SER A 17 14.79 -10.80 23.74
N ASP A 18 14.11 -11.46 24.67
CA ASP A 18 12.95 -12.29 24.33
C ASP A 18 11.77 -11.40 23.94
N TRP A 19 11.12 -11.72 22.82
CA TRP A 19 10.00 -10.92 22.31
C TRP A 19 8.72 -11.20 23.09
N ASP A 20 8.16 -10.14 23.68
CA ASP A 20 6.81 -10.12 24.28
C ASP A 20 5.76 -10.04 23.16
N THR A 21 5.48 -11.20 22.58
CA THR A 21 4.61 -11.35 21.41
C THR A 21 3.20 -11.70 21.82
N ARG A 22 2.23 -10.95 21.30
CA ARG A 22 0.80 -11.26 21.41
C ARG A 22 0.10 -11.25 20.06
N LYS A 23 -1.02 -11.96 19.95
CA LYS A 23 -1.90 -11.85 18.78
C LYS A 23 -2.75 -10.57 18.86
N GLY A 24 -2.87 -9.87 17.74
CA GLY A 24 -3.70 -8.67 17.59
C GLY A 24 -4.95 -8.94 16.76
N THR A 25 -6.08 -8.40 17.20
CA THR A 25 -7.37 -8.46 16.50
C THR A 25 -7.73 -7.15 15.78
N VAL A 26 -6.97 -6.09 16.05
CA VAL A 26 -7.11 -4.76 15.44
C VAL A 26 -5.75 -4.27 14.96
N VAL A 27 -5.74 -3.33 14.02
CA VAL A 27 -4.49 -2.82 13.47
C VAL A 27 -3.72 -2.05 14.56
N PRO A 28 -2.49 -2.46 14.92
CA PRO A 28 -1.75 -1.89 16.05
C PRO A 28 -1.46 -0.39 15.89
N THR A 29 -1.31 0.32 17.00
CA THR A 29 -0.88 1.73 17.07
C THR A 29 0.33 1.81 17.99
N THR A 30 1.10 2.90 17.92
CA THR A 30 2.24 3.11 18.79
C THR A 30 1.88 3.05 20.28
N ASP A 31 0.62 3.36 20.64
CA ASP A 31 0.11 3.28 22.02
C ASP A 31 -0.15 1.84 22.49
N ASN A 32 -0.37 0.89 21.58
CA ASN A 32 -0.73 -0.49 21.92
C ASN A 32 0.35 -1.54 21.60
N VAL A 33 1.51 -1.06 21.14
CA VAL A 33 2.74 -1.85 21.00
C VAL A 33 3.75 -1.32 22.01
N LYS A 34 4.21 -2.18 22.91
CA LYS A 34 5.22 -1.83 23.92
C LYS A 34 6.53 -1.45 23.22
N LEU A 35 7.15 -0.34 23.63
CA LEU A 35 8.47 0.05 23.16
C LEU A 35 9.53 -0.93 23.73
N GLY A 36 10.51 -1.32 22.92
CA GLY A 36 11.47 -2.36 23.26
C GLY A 36 11.06 -3.70 22.67
N ASN A 37 10.93 -4.73 23.50
CA ASN A 37 10.66 -6.10 23.07
C ASN A 37 9.18 -6.42 22.76
N GLY A 38 8.31 -5.41 22.64
CA GLY A 38 6.89 -5.62 22.36
C GLY A 38 6.63 -5.95 20.90
N ALA A 39 5.84 -6.99 20.66
CA ALA A 39 5.45 -7.39 19.31
C ALA A 39 3.97 -7.81 19.24
N VAL A 40 3.32 -7.46 18.14
CA VAL A 40 1.93 -7.83 17.87
C VAL A 40 1.83 -8.56 16.54
N GLU A 41 1.53 -9.85 16.61
CA GLU A 41 1.25 -10.67 15.43
C GLU A 41 -0.17 -10.42 14.93
N ILE A 42 -0.32 -10.02 13.67
CA ILE A 42 -1.63 -9.79 13.03
C ILE A 42 -1.75 -10.58 11.73
N ASP A 43 -2.94 -11.11 11.46
CA ASP A 43 -3.30 -11.62 10.12
C ASP A 43 -4.04 -10.51 9.36
N ALA A 44 -3.38 -9.95 8.35
CA ALA A 44 -3.85 -8.73 7.70
C ALA A 44 -3.69 -8.77 6.17
N VAL A 45 -4.27 -7.77 5.52
CA VAL A 45 -4.02 -7.45 4.11
C VAL A 45 -3.27 -6.13 4.07
N TYR A 46 -2.18 -6.12 3.31
CA TYR A 46 -1.38 -4.95 3.04
C TYR A 46 -1.69 -4.44 1.65
N LEU A 47 -1.99 -3.14 1.55
CA LEU A 47 -2.21 -2.43 0.31
C LEU A 47 -1.17 -1.31 0.21
N TYR A 48 -0.43 -1.29 -0.88
CA TYR A 48 0.41 -0.16 -1.25
C TYR A 48 -0.14 0.46 -2.53
N ALA A 49 -0.34 1.78 -2.53
CA ALA A 49 -0.74 2.54 -3.69
C ALA A 49 0.34 3.57 -4.01
N ASP A 50 0.94 3.46 -5.20
CA ASP A 50 2.14 4.18 -5.60
C ASP A 50 1.86 5.05 -6.85
N LEU A 51 2.23 6.32 -6.81
CA LEU A 51 2.14 7.18 -7.99
C LEU A 51 3.25 6.79 -8.98
N ALA A 52 2.97 6.87 -10.27
CA ALA A 52 3.98 6.60 -11.29
C ALA A 52 4.81 7.85 -11.58
N ASP A 53 6.12 7.65 -11.72
CA ASP A 53 7.05 8.67 -12.20
C ASP A 53 7.08 9.97 -11.38
N SER A 54 7.00 9.85 -10.05
CA SER A 54 7.19 10.97 -9.12
C SER A 54 8.59 11.61 -9.24
N THR A 55 9.60 10.81 -9.60
CA THR A 55 10.94 11.31 -9.92
C THR A 55 10.94 12.21 -11.16
N GLY A 56 10.29 11.80 -12.26
CA GLY A 56 10.12 12.65 -13.45
C GLY A 56 9.34 13.92 -13.11
N LEU A 57 8.30 13.81 -12.29
CA LEU A 57 7.54 14.95 -11.79
C LEU A 57 8.42 15.94 -11.00
N ALA A 58 9.32 15.46 -10.14
CA ALA A 58 10.24 16.29 -9.37
C ALA A 58 11.38 16.90 -10.21
N ARG A 59 11.81 16.20 -11.26
CA ARG A 59 12.88 16.65 -12.17
C ARG A 59 12.38 17.69 -13.17
N ASP A 60 11.23 17.44 -13.79
CA ASP A 60 10.79 18.16 -14.99
C ASP A 60 9.78 19.29 -14.69
N PHE A 61 9.31 19.39 -13.45
CA PHE A 61 8.33 20.40 -13.04
C PHE A 61 8.81 21.21 -11.85
N THR A 62 8.15 22.35 -11.62
CA THR A 62 8.41 23.14 -10.41
C THR A 62 8.04 22.32 -9.17
N ARG A 63 8.75 22.54 -8.06
CA ARG A 63 8.48 21.88 -6.78
C ARG A 63 7.02 22.05 -6.34
N THR A 64 6.42 23.21 -6.62
CA THR A 64 5.02 23.50 -6.28
C THR A 64 4.04 22.74 -7.17
N THR A 65 4.33 22.57 -8.47
CA THR A 65 3.55 21.68 -9.36
C THR A 65 3.63 20.24 -8.87
N ALA A 66 4.84 19.73 -8.62
CA ALA A 66 5.04 18.37 -8.16
C ALA A 66 4.29 18.11 -6.84
N ALA A 67 4.43 19.00 -5.87
CA ALA A 67 3.72 18.91 -4.59
C ALA A 67 2.20 18.90 -4.75
N LYS A 68 1.62 19.70 -5.67
CA LYS A 68 0.18 19.71 -5.92
C LYS A 68 -0.30 18.37 -6.48
N VAL A 69 0.43 17.76 -7.41
CA VAL A 69 0.05 16.47 -8.00
C VAL A 69 0.16 15.35 -6.97
N ILE A 70 1.30 15.24 -6.27
CA ILE A 70 1.51 14.22 -5.23
C ILE A 70 0.45 14.35 -4.14
N ARG A 71 0.19 15.56 -3.65
CA ARG A 71 -0.81 15.81 -2.60
C ARG A 71 -2.23 15.50 -3.07
N ALA A 72 -2.58 15.82 -4.32
CA ALA A 72 -3.90 15.49 -4.87
C ALA A 72 -4.10 13.97 -4.99
N TYR A 73 -3.07 13.25 -5.44
CA TYR A 73 -3.09 11.78 -5.50
C TYR A 73 -3.22 11.16 -4.11
N LEU A 74 -2.35 11.55 -3.16
CA LEU A 74 -2.34 10.99 -1.81
C LEU A 74 -3.64 11.28 -1.06
N ASP A 75 -4.16 12.51 -1.11
CA ASP A 75 -5.44 12.87 -0.45
C ASP A 75 -6.60 12.02 -0.98
N ALA A 76 -6.71 11.91 -2.31
CA ALA A 76 -7.77 11.14 -2.94
C ALA A 76 -7.69 9.64 -2.59
N THR A 77 -6.49 9.06 -2.68
CA THR A 77 -6.22 7.66 -2.34
C THR A 77 -6.51 7.38 -0.86
N CYS A 78 -6.08 8.26 0.05
CA CYS A 78 -6.35 8.14 1.49
C CYS A 78 -7.84 8.17 1.82
N ARG A 79 -8.63 9.01 1.14
CA ARG A 79 -10.09 9.05 1.33
C ARG A 79 -10.74 7.72 0.93
N VAL A 80 -10.32 7.13 -0.18
CA VAL A 80 -10.84 5.82 -0.62
C VAL A 80 -10.45 4.72 0.38
N ILE A 81 -9.19 4.69 0.83
CA ILE A 81 -8.72 3.73 1.83
C ILE A 81 -9.57 3.81 3.10
N LYS A 82 -9.75 5.01 3.66
CA LYS A 82 -10.56 5.21 4.87
C LYS A 82 -12.02 4.80 4.66
N ALA A 83 -12.60 5.16 3.51
CA ALA A 83 -13.99 4.81 3.19
C ALA A 83 -14.22 3.29 3.05
N ARG A 84 -13.16 2.51 2.80
CA ARG A 84 -13.19 1.05 2.71
C ARG A 84 -12.69 0.36 3.98
N GLY A 85 -12.55 1.07 5.09
CA GLY A 85 -12.14 0.51 6.38
C GLY A 85 -10.64 0.20 6.48
N GLY A 86 -9.83 0.70 5.55
CA GLY A 86 -8.38 0.56 5.61
C GLY A 86 -7.75 1.53 6.61
N HIS A 87 -6.76 1.05 7.34
CA HIS A 87 -5.95 1.87 8.25
C HIS A 87 -4.68 2.32 7.56
N ILE A 88 -4.57 3.61 7.27
CA ILE A 88 -3.34 4.21 6.73
C ILE A 88 -2.24 4.10 7.78
N ARG A 89 -1.07 3.59 7.39
CA ARG A 89 0.06 3.36 8.28
C ARG A 89 1.21 4.30 8.05
N SER A 90 1.66 4.41 6.82
CA SER A 90 2.81 5.22 6.48
C SER A 90 2.66 5.82 5.09
N PHE A 91 3.40 6.91 4.89
CA PHE A 91 3.67 7.48 3.60
C PHE A 91 5.15 7.29 3.32
N ASP A 92 5.47 6.85 2.10
CA ASP A 92 6.84 6.76 1.62
C ASP A 92 6.93 7.55 0.32
N GLY A 93 7.31 8.83 0.43
CA GLY A 93 7.25 9.78 -0.68
C GLY A 93 5.83 9.94 -1.24
N ASP A 94 5.63 9.45 -2.46
CA ASP A 94 4.37 9.45 -3.19
C ASP A 94 3.52 8.18 -3.03
N ARG A 95 3.97 7.26 -2.16
CA ARG A 95 3.29 6.02 -1.83
C ARG A 95 2.54 6.10 -0.53
N VAL A 96 1.39 5.41 -0.46
CA VAL A 96 0.65 5.19 0.79
C VAL A 96 0.51 3.71 1.08
N MET A 97 0.78 3.34 2.33
CA MET A 97 0.58 2.00 2.88
C MET A 97 -0.70 1.97 3.72
N ALA A 98 -1.55 0.97 3.50
CA ALA A 98 -2.72 0.69 4.31
C ALA A 98 -2.79 -0.77 4.74
N ILE A 99 -3.37 -0.99 5.91
CA ILE A 99 -3.64 -2.31 6.47
C ILE A 99 -5.15 -2.50 6.60
N PHE A 100 -5.65 -3.64 6.12
CA PHE A 100 -7.02 -4.09 6.31
C PHE A 100 -7.04 -5.35 7.18
N MET A 101 -7.96 -5.39 8.14
CA MET A 101 -8.20 -6.53 9.03
C MET A 101 -9.70 -6.83 9.09
N GLY A 102 -10.06 -7.97 9.67
CA GLY A 102 -11.44 -8.48 9.69
C GLY A 102 -11.74 -9.46 8.55
N ASP A 103 -12.95 -10.00 8.54
CA ASP A 103 -13.32 -11.13 7.68
C ASP A 103 -13.35 -10.77 6.19
N SER A 104 -13.75 -9.53 5.86
CA SER A 104 -13.84 -9.02 4.50
C SER A 104 -12.55 -8.36 3.99
N LYS A 105 -11.45 -8.35 4.76
CA LYS A 105 -10.21 -7.59 4.49
C LYS A 105 -9.68 -7.72 3.05
N ASN A 106 -9.73 -8.92 2.47
CA ASN A 106 -9.26 -9.18 1.10
C ASN A 106 -10.17 -8.53 0.05
N THR A 107 -11.48 -8.65 0.25
CA THR A 107 -12.50 -8.05 -0.61
C THR A 107 -12.45 -6.53 -0.51
N ASP A 108 -12.35 -5.98 0.70
CA ASP A 108 -12.32 -4.53 0.93
C ASP A 108 -11.07 -3.88 0.34
N ALA A 109 -9.90 -4.49 0.52
CA ALA A 109 -8.66 -4.02 -0.09
C ALA A 109 -8.71 -4.09 -1.63
N ALA A 110 -9.22 -5.18 -2.20
CA ALA A 110 -9.35 -5.32 -3.65
C ALA A 110 -10.32 -4.29 -4.23
N ARG A 111 -11.48 -4.09 -3.58
CA ARG A 111 -12.45 -3.06 -3.98
C ARG A 111 -11.87 -1.65 -3.83
N CYS A 112 -11.15 -1.40 -2.75
CA CYS A 112 -10.41 -0.14 -2.54
C CYS A 112 -9.47 0.15 -3.71
N ALA A 113 -8.70 -0.82 -4.17
CA ALA A 113 -7.79 -0.65 -5.30
C ALA A 113 -8.52 -0.32 -6.62
N LEU A 114 -9.63 -1.00 -6.92
CA LEU A 114 -10.46 -0.66 -8.08
C LEU A 114 -11.06 0.75 -7.98
N GLN A 115 -11.37 1.21 -6.77
CA GLN A 115 -11.89 2.56 -6.52
C GLN A 115 -10.80 3.64 -6.59
N ILE A 116 -9.59 3.35 -6.11
CA ILE A 116 -8.41 4.21 -6.33
C ILE A 116 -8.21 4.39 -7.84
N ASN A 117 -8.30 3.31 -8.62
CA ASN A 117 -8.17 3.39 -10.07
C ASN A 117 -9.22 4.33 -10.70
N HIS A 118 -10.48 4.24 -10.28
CA HIS A 118 -11.53 5.17 -10.74
C HIS A 118 -11.19 6.61 -10.37
N VAL A 119 -10.87 6.87 -9.10
CA VAL A 119 -10.65 8.23 -8.60
C VAL A 119 -9.44 8.87 -9.28
N VAL A 120 -8.36 8.12 -9.51
CA VAL A 120 -7.19 8.65 -10.21
C VAL A 120 -7.54 9.00 -11.66
N GLN A 121 -8.18 8.08 -12.39
CA GLN A 121 -8.47 8.27 -13.82
C GLN A 121 -9.59 9.29 -14.08
N LYS A 122 -10.60 9.36 -13.22
CA LYS A 122 -11.84 10.13 -13.45
C LYS A 122 -11.90 11.43 -12.67
N ILE A 123 -11.05 11.61 -11.67
CA ILE A 123 -11.06 12.79 -10.80
C ILE A 123 -9.68 13.43 -10.75
N VAL A 124 -8.66 12.74 -10.26
CA VAL A 124 -7.32 13.34 -10.03
C VAL A 124 -6.71 13.81 -11.34
N ALA A 125 -6.56 12.92 -12.33
CA ALA A 125 -5.91 13.27 -13.59
C ALA A 125 -6.62 14.42 -14.33
N PRO A 126 -7.96 14.37 -14.56
CA PRO A 126 -8.66 15.46 -15.23
C PRO A 126 -8.56 16.80 -14.47
N ARG A 127 -8.63 16.78 -13.13
CA ARG A 127 -8.55 18.01 -12.33
C ARG A 127 -7.15 18.60 -12.34
N VAL A 128 -6.12 17.76 -12.29
CA VAL A 128 -4.74 18.24 -12.38
C VAL A 128 -4.47 18.83 -13.76
N GLU A 129 -4.83 18.14 -14.84
CA GLU A 129 -4.63 18.62 -16.21
C GLU A 129 -5.38 19.92 -16.50
N ALA A 130 -6.59 20.09 -15.93
CA ALA A 130 -7.39 21.30 -16.09
C ALA A 130 -6.81 22.51 -15.33
N ASN A 131 -6.12 22.29 -14.21
CA ASN A 131 -5.67 23.37 -13.32
C ASN A 131 -4.15 23.61 -13.34
N LEU A 132 -3.36 22.67 -13.85
CA LEU A 132 -1.90 22.75 -13.97
C LEU A 132 -1.51 22.63 -15.44
N SER A 133 -1.52 23.75 -16.15
CA SER A 133 -1.23 23.81 -17.59
C SER A 133 0.11 23.20 -17.97
N SER A 134 1.11 23.26 -17.09
CA SER A 134 2.43 22.64 -17.30
C SER A 134 2.37 21.11 -17.43
N ILE A 135 1.51 20.44 -16.65
CA ILE A 135 1.33 18.98 -16.73
C ILE A 135 0.81 18.59 -18.11
N LYS A 136 -0.22 19.32 -18.57
CA LYS A 136 -0.83 19.11 -19.88
C LYS A 136 0.14 19.43 -21.03
N SER A 137 0.83 20.57 -20.97
CA SER A 137 1.71 21.02 -22.06
C SER A 137 2.96 20.15 -22.23
N LYS A 138 3.43 19.52 -21.16
CA LYS A 138 4.55 18.56 -21.19
C LYS A 138 4.13 17.11 -21.40
N GLY A 139 2.82 16.84 -21.52
CA GLY A 139 2.29 15.49 -21.75
C GLY A 139 2.55 14.51 -20.61
N PHE A 140 2.64 14.99 -19.36
CA PHE A 140 2.85 14.09 -18.22
C PHE A 140 1.55 13.39 -17.84
N GLU A 141 1.55 12.06 -17.88
CA GLU A 141 0.37 11.25 -17.58
C GLU A 141 0.36 10.81 -16.11
N ILE A 142 -0.71 11.14 -15.40
CA ILE A 142 -0.90 10.73 -14.00
C ILE A 142 -1.34 9.27 -13.95
N LYS A 143 -0.37 8.40 -13.70
CA LYS A 143 -0.57 6.96 -13.51
C LYS A 143 -0.27 6.56 -12.08
N HIS A 144 -0.75 5.39 -11.70
CA HIS A 144 -0.49 4.80 -10.39
C HIS A 144 -0.51 3.28 -10.52
N CYS A 145 -0.16 2.58 -9.45
CA CYS A 145 -0.38 1.15 -9.34
C CYS A 145 -0.61 0.77 -7.88
N VAL A 146 -1.51 -0.19 -7.66
CA VAL A 146 -1.83 -0.73 -6.34
C VAL A 146 -1.41 -2.19 -6.27
N GLY A 147 -0.60 -2.51 -5.26
CA GLY A 147 -0.19 -3.87 -4.94
C GLY A 147 -0.83 -4.34 -3.65
N ILE A 148 -1.34 -5.57 -3.63
CA ILE A 148 -2.04 -6.14 -2.48
C ILE A 148 -1.55 -7.55 -2.19
N ASP A 149 -1.28 -7.82 -0.92
CA ASP A 149 -1.01 -9.15 -0.43
C ASP A 149 -1.60 -9.38 0.96
N THR A 150 -1.81 -10.65 1.32
CA THR A 150 -2.38 -11.06 2.61
C THR A 150 -1.48 -12.05 3.32
N GLY A 151 -1.42 -11.94 4.64
CA GLY A 151 -0.73 -12.91 5.48
C GLY A 151 -0.47 -12.37 6.88
N THR A 152 0.20 -13.19 7.66
CA THR A 152 0.64 -12.83 9.00
C THR A 152 1.83 -11.85 8.94
N ALA A 153 1.82 -10.86 9.82
CA ALA A 153 2.92 -9.95 10.04
C ALA A 153 3.12 -9.69 11.54
N LEU A 154 4.38 -9.58 11.95
CA LEU A 154 4.78 -9.16 13.29
C LEU A 154 4.98 -7.65 13.29
N VAL A 155 4.19 -6.94 14.08
CA VAL A 155 4.26 -5.48 14.21
C VAL A 155 5.03 -5.10 15.46
N VAL A 156 6.12 -4.35 15.29
CA VAL A 156 7.01 -3.89 16.37
C VAL A 156 7.18 -2.38 16.31
N ARG A 157 7.63 -1.75 17.40
CA ARG A 157 8.06 -0.34 17.35
C ARG A 157 9.51 -0.25 16.90
N GLY A 158 9.73 0.32 15.72
CA GLY A 158 11.05 0.69 15.23
C GLY A 158 11.40 2.10 15.69
N GLY A 159 12.55 2.25 16.34
CA GLY A 159 13.09 3.54 16.78
C GLY A 159 13.32 3.64 18.28
N VAL A 160 13.68 4.84 18.73
CA VAL A 160 14.05 5.12 20.13
C VAL A 160 12.96 5.93 20.83
N ARG A 161 13.11 6.15 22.14
CA ARG A 161 12.20 7.01 22.90
C ARG A 161 12.20 8.43 22.29
N GLY A 162 11.01 8.95 22.00
CA GLY A 162 10.83 10.27 21.37
C GLY A 162 10.76 10.27 19.84
N SER A 163 11.29 9.22 19.18
CA SER A 163 11.27 9.06 17.71
C SER A 163 11.14 7.58 17.35
N ASN A 164 9.90 7.08 17.26
CA ASN A 164 9.62 5.71 16.84
C ASN A 164 8.30 5.62 16.08
N ASP A 165 8.20 4.62 15.23
CA ASP A 165 7.01 4.28 14.46
C ASP A 165 6.83 2.76 14.42
N LEU A 166 5.72 2.28 13.87
CA LEU A 166 5.47 0.86 13.71
C LEU A 166 6.12 0.30 12.45
N VAL A 167 6.75 -0.86 12.59
CA VAL A 167 7.30 -1.64 11.48
C VAL A 167 6.51 -2.94 11.38
N SER A 168 5.99 -3.24 10.18
CA SER A 168 5.36 -4.53 9.88
C SER A 168 6.37 -5.47 9.25
N ILE A 169 6.71 -6.54 9.95
CA ILE A 169 7.67 -7.56 9.52
C ILE A 169 6.88 -8.77 9.03
N GLY A 170 6.98 -9.06 7.74
CA GLY A 170 6.30 -10.20 7.14
C GLY A 170 6.39 -10.19 5.62
N ARG A 171 5.95 -11.29 5.01
CA ARG A 171 5.95 -11.45 3.55
C ARG A 171 5.01 -10.44 2.87
N ALA A 172 3.79 -10.32 3.38
CA ALA A 172 2.73 -9.52 2.79
C ALA A 172 3.08 -8.03 2.58
N PRO A 173 3.62 -7.27 3.56
CA PRO A 173 3.98 -5.87 3.33
C PRO A 173 5.04 -5.71 2.23
N ASN A 174 6.06 -6.56 2.20
CA ASN A 174 7.14 -6.50 1.21
C ASN A 174 6.64 -6.82 -0.21
N VAL A 175 5.81 -7.86 -0.35
CA VAL A 175 5.25 -8.27 -1.65
C VAL A 175 4.27 -7.21 -2.16
N ALA A 176 3.37 -6.71 -1.31
CA ALA A 176 2.41 -5.67 -1.68
C ALA A 176 3.13 -4.40 -2.19
N ALA A 177 4.21 -3.97 -1.51
CA ALA A 177 5.02 -2.84 -1.94
C ALA A 177 5.61 -3.07 -3.35
N LYS A 178 6.24 -4.22 -3.59
CA LYS A 178 6.84 -4.55 -4.90
C LYS A 178 5.81 -4.69 -6.02
N LEU A 179 4.62 -5.18 -5.71
CA LEU A 179 3.51 -5.23 -6.67
C LEU A 179 3.03 -3.81 -7.05
N SER A 180 3.05 -2.87 -6.11
CA SER A 180 2.70 -1.46 -6.40
C SER A 180 3.73 -0.76 -7.29
N ASP A 181 4.94 -1.29 -7.44
CA ASP A 181 5.98 -0.72 -8.31
C ASP A 181 5.82 -1.13 -9.78
N ILE A 182 4.91 -2.06 -10.07
CA ILE A 182 4.74 -2.57 -11.43
C ILE A 182 4.17 -1.48 -12.33
N ARG A 183 4.80 -1.30 -13.50
CA ARG A 183 4.34 -0.43 -14.59
C ARG A 183 4.19 -1.27 -15.87
N ASN A 184 3.06 -1.98 -16.01
CA ASN A 184 2.81 -2.83 -17.18
C ASN A 184 1.45 -2.49 -17.80
N GLY A 185 1.49 -2.00 -19.04
CA GLY A 185 0.29 -1.66 -19.82
C GLY A 185 -0.72 -0.78 -19.05
N ASN A 186 -1.99 -1.18 -19.15
CA ASN A 186 -3.12 -0.47 -18.53
C ASN A 186 -3.54 -1.06 -17.18
N TYR A 187 -2.79 -2.01 -16.64
CA TYR A 187 -3.08 -2.59 -15.33
C TYR A 187 -2.67 -1.63 -14.22
N ARG A 188 -3.55 -1.48 -13.24
CA ARG A 188 -3.40 -0.54 -12.11
C ARG A 188 -3.58 -1.22 -10.76
N THR A 189 -3.92 -2.50 -10.75
CA THR A 189 -4.08 -3.29 -9.53
C THR A 189 -3.47 -4.67 -9.72
N TYR A 190 -2.68 -5.10 -8.76
CA TYR A 190 -2.06 -6.42 -8.68
C TYR A 190 -2.34 -7.05 -7.32
N VAL A 191 -2.74 -8.31 -7.34
CA VAL A 191 -3.00 -9.10 -6.13
C VAL A 191 -2.29 -10.43 -6.23
N THR A 192 -1.83 -10.97 -5.10
CA THR A 192 -1.35 -12.35 -5.05
C THR A 192 -2.51 -13.34 -5.19
N GLU A 193 -2.21 -14.59 -5.54
CA GLU A 193 -3.21 -15.66 -5.55
C GLU A 193 -3.90 -15.83 -4.19
N ALA A 194 -3.16 -15.66 -3.08
CA ALA A 194 -3.71 -15.75 -1.73
C ALA A 194 -4.81 -14.73 -1.47
N VAL A 195 -4.63 -13.50 -1.97
CA VAL A 195 -5.68 -12.47 -1.95
C VAL A 195 -6.81 -12.85 -2.89
N PHE A 196 -6.49 -13.16 -4.15
CA PHE A 196 -7.50 -13.45 -5.19
C PHE A 196 -8.47 -14.55 -4.78
N LYS A 197 -7.97 -15.66 -4.22
CA LYS A 197 -8.80 -16.78 -3.73
C LYS A 197 -9.83 -16.32 -2.68
N LYS A 198 -9.50 -15.33 -1.86
CA LYS A 198 -10.32 -14.80 -0.76
C LYS A 198 -11.19 -13.58 -1.12
N ILE A 199 -11.07 -13.04 -2.34
CA ILE A 199 -11.96 -11.97 -2.81
C ILE A 199 -13.37 -12.56 -3.07
N ALA A 200 -14.41 -11.89 -2.57
CA ALA A 200 -15.81 -12.23 -2.83
C ALA A 200 -16.20 -12.02 -4.31
N GLU A 201 -17.17 -12.80 -4.80
CA GLU A 201 -17.55 -12.79 -6.22
C GLU A 201 -17.93 -11.40 -6.76
N HIS A 202 -18.64 -10.59 -5.97
CA HIS A 202 -19.05 -9.24 -6.38
C HIS A 202 -17.87 -8.27 -6.58
N THR A 203 -16.66 -8.64 -6.14
CA THR A 203 -15.41 -7.89 -6.40
C THR A 203 -14.50 -8.62 -7.40
N LYS A 204 -14.84 -9.86 -7.79
CA LYS A 204 -14.20 -10.58 -8.90
C LYS A 204 -14.83 -10.27 -10.25
N TYR A 205 -16.14 -10.08 -10.28
CA TYR A 205 -16.91 -9.92 -11.52
C TYR A 205 -17.50 -8.52 -11.65
N SER A 206 -17.66 -8.07 -12.90
CA SER A 206 -18.38 -6.84 -13.21
C SER A 206 -19.84 -6.93 -12.77
N SER A 207 -20.43 -5.78 -12.45
CA SER A 207 -21.88 -5.68 -12.25
C SER A 207 -22.62 -5.70 -13.59
N GLY A 208 -23.84 -6.27 -13.60
CA GLY A 208 -24.68 -6.40 -14.79
C GLY A 208 -24.94 -7.86 -15.20
N ASP A 209 -25.74 -8.01 -16.25
CA ASP A 209 -26.17 -9.34 -16.74
C ASP A 209 -25.04 -10.13 -17.41
N ASP A 210 -24.09 -9.43 -18.05
CA ASP A 210 -22.86 -10.03 -18.61
C ASP A 210 -21.72 -9.97 -17.57
N LYS A 211 -21.72 -10.94 -16.65
CA LYS A 211 -20.69 -11.06 -15.59
C LYS A 211 -19.33 -11.37 -16.19
N ARG A 212 -18.48 -10.35 -16.33
CA ARG A 212 -17.08 -10.51 -16.79
C ARG A 212 -16.13 -10.56 -15.61
N LEU A 213 -15.16 -11.47 -15.68
CA LEU A 213 -14.08 -11.52 -14.70
C LEU A 213 -13.21 -10.27 -14.85
N MET A 214 -13.08 -9.49 -13.77
CA MET A 214 -12.32 -8.24 -13.76
C MET A 214 -10.81 -8.44 -13.57
N TRP A 215 -10.37 -9.69 -13.41
CA TRP A 215 -9.01 -10.06 -13.05
C TRP A 215 -8.43 -10.99 -14.11
N GLU A 216 -7.24 -10.67 -14.57
CA GLU A 216 -6.48 -11.51 -15.49
C GLU A 216 -5.41 -12.28 -14.73
N GLY A 217 -5.28 -13.56 -15.05
CA GLY A 217 -4.32 -14.48 -14.46
C GLY A 217 -4.81 -15.92 -14.52
N PRO A 218 -4.09 -16.86 -13.89
CA PRO A 218 -2.86 -16.64 -13.10
C PRO A 218 -1.65 -16.26 -13.97
N TYR A 219 -0.74 -15.46 -13.41
CA TYR A 219 0.60 -15.20 -13.96
C TYR A 219 1.67 -15.47 -12.92
N THR A 220 2.83 -15.92 -13.35
CA THR A 220 4.00 -16.14 -12.48
C THR A 220 4.93 -14.94 -12.52
N ARG A 221 5.44 -14.50 -11.36
CA ARG A 221 6.39 -13.39 -11.26
C ARG A 221 7.36 -13.61 -10.11
N GLU A 222 8.61 -13.20 -10.29
CA GLU A 222 9.57 -13.09 -9.20
C GLU A 222 9.33 -11.78 -8.43
N VAL A 223 9.06 -11.88 -7.13
CA VAL A 223 8.84 -10.73 -6.25
C VAL A 223 9.60 -10.94 -4.95
N GLY A 224 10.69 -10.22 -4.78
CA GLY A 224 11.47 -10.27 -3.55
C GLY A 224 12.16 -11.59 -3.26
N GLY A 225 12.71 -12.22 -4.30
CA GLY A 225 13.46 -13.46 -4.19
C GLY A 225 12.60 -14.72 -4.16
N GLU A 226 11.27 -14.58 -4.26
CA GLU A 226 10.34 -15.71 -4.39
C GLU A 226 9.56 -15.63 -5.71
N THR A 227 9.23 -16.80 -6.27
CA THR A 227 8.33 -16.90 -7.42
C THR A 227 6.90 -17.03 -6.91
N ILE A 228 6.04 -16.08 -7.28
CA ILE A 228 4.66 -16.00 -6.81
C ILE A 228 3.66 -15.97 -7.96
N THR A 229 2.45 -16.46 -7.69
CA THR A 229 1.31 -16.34 -8.60
C THR A 229 0.54 -15.06 -8.30
N ILE A 230 0.26 -14.29 -9.34
CA ILE A 230 -0.43 -13.00 -9.27
C ILE A 230 -1.60 -12.93 -10.26
N TYR A 231 -2.54 -12.04 -9.93
CA TYR A 231 -3.60 -11.59 -10.80
C TYR A 231 -3.51 -10.07 -10.96
N LYS A 232 -3.91 -9.56 -12.11
CA LYS A 232 -3.86 -8.13 -12.43
C LYS A 232 -5.20 -7.64 -12.94
N SER A 233 -5.51 -6.37 -12.70
CA SER A 233 -6.74 -5.73 -13.17
C SER A 233 -6.48 -4.35 -13.74
N SER A 234 -7.14 -4.06 -14.86
CA SER A 234 -7.27 -2.74 -15.47
C SER A 234 -8.61 -2.09 -15.14
N TRP A 235 -9.51 -2.83 -14.47
CA TRP A 235 -10.85 -2.38 -14.12
C TRP A 235 -10.83 -1.33 -13.02
N TRP A 236 -11.95 -0.62 -12.91
CA TRP A 236 -12.18 0.35 -11.86
C TRP A 236 -13.64 0.26 -11.41
N SER A 237 -13.92 0.75 -10.19
CA SER A 237 -15.29 0.88 -9.69
C SER A 237 -15.46 2.24 -9.02
N LYS A 238 -16.68 2.81 -9.07
CA LYS A 238 -16.93 4.09 -8.42
C LYS A 238 -16.89 3.92 -6.88
N PRO A 239 -16.31 4.88 -6.12
CA PRO A 239 -16.36 4.93 -4.67
C PRO A 239 -17.74 4.72 -4.07
#